data_AF-A0A382HZI3-F1
#
_entry.id   AF-A0A382HZI3-F1
#
_cell.length_a   1.000
_cell.length_b   1.000
_cell.length_c   1.000
_cell.angle_alpha   90.00
_cell.angle_beta   90.00
_cell.angle_gamma   90.00
#
_symmetry.space_group_name_H-M   'P 1'
#
loop_
_entity.id
_entity.type
_entity.pdbx_description
1 polymer ?
#
loop_
_entity_poly.entity_id
_entity_poly.type
_entity_poly.pdbx_seq_one_letter_code
_entity_poly.pdbx_strand_id
1 'polypeptide(L)'
;GAQVISEAASQSCQLAADALDLFVSLYGAEAGNLALKFLATAGVFIGGGIAPKIADKLADGSFTAAFAEKGRVSDILHRIPVHIIRNDHTAMLGAAYYGAQQAEHL
;
A
#
# COMPACT_ATOMS: atom_id res chain seq x y z
N GLY A 1 16.55 0.23 2.20
CA GLY A 1 15.95 -0.93 1.52
C GLY A 1 15.24 -0.48 0.26
N ALA A 2 13.91 -0.33 0.30
CA ALA A 2 13.12 0.00 -0.90
C ALA A 2 13.44 1.36 -1.54
N GLN A 3 13.87 2.37 -0.78
CA GLN A 3 14.32 3.65 -1.36
C GLN A 3 15.56 3.48 -2.24
N VAL A 4 16.54 2.69 -1.79
CA VAL A 4 17.75 2.37 -2.58
C VAL A 4 17.38 1.59 -3.83
N ILE A 5 16.41 0.67 -3.74
CA ILE A 5 15.90 -0.10 -4.89
C ILE A 5 15.18 0.82 -5.89
N SER A 6 14.35 1.74 -5.41
CA SER A 6 13.65 2.72 -6.25
C SER A 6 14.62 3.67 -6.96
N GLU A 7 15.62 4.17 -6.24
CA GLU A 7 16.67 5.04 -6.79
C GLU A 7 17.54 4.26 -7.79
N ALA A 8 17.95 3.03 -7.47
CA ALA A 8 18.74 2.19 -8.38
C ALA A 8 17.96 1.76 -9.63
N ALA A 9 16.65 1.51 -9.51
CA ALA A 9 15.77 1.22 -10.65
C ALA A 9 15.70 2.44 -11.60
N SER A 10 15.64 3.66 -11.05
CA SER A 10 15.68 4.89 -11.86
C SER A 10 17.02 5.12 -12.57
N GLN A 11 18.11 4.51 -12.06
CA GLN A 11 19.46 4.56 -12.64
C GLN A 11 19.74 3.43 -13.65
N SER A 12 18.70 2.81 -14.23
CA SER A 12 18.81 1.78 -15.28
C SER A 12 19.45 0.45 -14.84
N CYS A 13 19.41 0.10 -13.56
CA CYS A 13 19.76 -1.25 -13.11
C CYS A 13 18.58 -2.21 -13.31
N GLN A 14 18.66 -3.10 -14.30
CA GLN A 14 17.57 -4.03 -14.64
C GLN A 14 17.13 -4.90 -13.46
N LEU A 15 18.08 -5.44 -12.68
CA LEU A 15 17.75 -6.26 -11.50
C LEU A 15 16.99 -5.48 -10.43
N ALA A 16 17.28 -4.18 -10.27
CA ALA A 16 16.55 -3.33 -9.33
C ALA A 16 15.13 -3.04 -9.82
N ALA A 17 14.95 -2.86 -11.13
CA ALA A 17 13.64 -2.73 -11.74
C ALA A 17 12.80 -4.01 -11.57
N ASP A 18 13.36 -5.17 -11.89
CA ASP A 18 12.68 -6.47 -11.75
C ASP A 18 12.29 -6.74 -10.29
N ALA A 19 13.18 -6.39 -9.34
CA ALA A 19 12.89 -6.51 -7.92
C ALA A 19 11.76 -5.57 -7.47
N LEU A 20 11.70 -4.36 -8.02
CA LEU A 20 10.64 -3.40 -7.74
C LEU A 20 9.29 -3.87 -8.32
N ASP A 21 9.29 -4.44 -9.53
CA ASP A 21 8.11 -5.04 -10.17
C ASP A 21 7.54 -6.17 -9.32
N LEU A 22 8.41 -7.09 -8.88
CA LEU A 22 8.03 -8.19 -8.00
C LEU A 22 7.48 -7.66 -6.67
N PHE A 23 8.13 -6.67 -6.07
CA PHE A 23 7.68 -6.07 -4.82
C PHE A 23 6.27 -5.48 -4.96
N VAL A 24 6.00 -4.72 -6.03
CA VAL A 24 4.70 -4.07 -6.27
C VAL A 24 3.59 -5.10 -6.48
N SER A 25 3.86 -6.17 -7.23
CA SER A 25 2.91 -7.26 -7.44
C SER A 25 2.57 -7.98 -6.13
N LEU A 26 3.60 -8.38 -5.35
CA LEU A 26 3.40 -9.02 -4.04
C LEU A 26 2.66 -8.10 -3.07
N TYR A 27 2.95 -6.80 -3.10
CA TYR A 27 2.26 -5.83 -2.27
C TYR A 27 0.76 -5.74 -2.59
N GLY A 28 0.42 -5.68 -3.88
CA GLY A 28 -0.96 -5.74 -4.34
C GLY A 28 -1.66 -7.01 -3.87
N ALA A 29 -1.05 -8.17 -4.12
CA ALA A 29 -1.59 -9.46 -3.76
C ALA A 29 -1.89 -9.60 -2.26
N GLU A 30 -0.99 -9.11 -1.39
CA GLU A 30 -1.19 -9.13 0.06
C GLU A 30 -2.22 -8.10 0.56
N ALA A 31 -2.26 -6.91 -0.05
CA ALA A 31 -3.31 -5.94 0.23
C ALA A 31 -4.70 -6.50 -0.14
N GLY A 32 -4.81 -7.23 -1.26
CA GLY A 32 -6.04 -7.90 -1.67
C GLY A 32 -6.45 -9.02 -0.70
N ASN A 33 -5.48 -9.79 -0.19
CA ASN A 33 -5.74 -10.78 0.87
C ASN A 33 -6.30 -10.12 2.13
N LEU A 34 -5.73 -9.00 2.57
CA LEU A 34 -6.22 -8.27 3.74
C LEU A 34 -7.62 -7.69 3.51
N ALA A 35 -7.85 -7.10 2.33
CA ALA A 35 -9.15 -6.55 1.95
C ALA A 35 -10.27 -7.60 2.03
N LEU A 36 -10.00 -8.83 1.59
CA LEU A 36 -10.94 -9.94 1.71
C LEU A 36 -11.10 -10.46 3.14
N LYS A 37 -10.01 -10.58 3.91
CA LYS A 37 -10.06 -11.06 5.30
C LYS A 37 -10.96 -10.19 6.18
N PHE A 38 -10.93 -8.89 5.96
CA PHE A 38 -11.70 -7.92 6.76
C PHE A 38 -12.94 -7.37 6.06
N LEU A 39 -13.19 -7.78 4.82
CA LEU A 39 -14.23 -7.22 3.96
C LEU A 39 -14.19 -5.67 3.97
N ALA A 40 -13.01 -5.12 3.67
CA ALA A 40 -12.68 -3.69 3.78
C ALA A 40 -13.36 -2.81 2.70
N THR A 41 -14.69 -2.85 2.64
CA THR A 41 -15.51 -2.20 1.60
C THR A 41 -15.41 -0.67 1.59
N ALA A 42 -15.07 -0.06 2.72
CA ALA A 42 -14.81 1.37 2.80
C ALA A 42 -13.43 1.78 2.22
N GLY A 43 -12.56 0.81 1.96
CA GLY A 43 -11.25 1.04 1.35
C GLY A 43 -10.09 0.43 2.12
N VAL A 44 -8.94 0.39 1.44
CA VAL A 44 -7.64 0.01 1.99
C VAL A 44 -6.72 1.21 1.95
N PHE A 45 -6.10 1.53 3.10
CA PHE A 45 -5.14 2.62 3.21
C PHE A 45 -3.72 2.05 3.33
N ILE A 46 -2.89 2.40 2.37
CA ILE A 46 -1.49 2.00 2.28
C ILE A 46 -0.65 3.08 2.98
N GLY A 47 -0.18 2.75 4.18
CA GLY A 47 0.73 3.57 4.97
C GLY A 47 2.18 3.10 4.91
N GLY A 48 3.06 3.83 5.60
CA GLY A 48 4.49 3.52 5.72
C GLY A 48 5.36 4.31 4.74
N GLY A 49 6.66 4.36 5.00
CA GLY A 49 7.58 5.25 4.27
C GLY A 49 7.98 4.79 2.87
N ILE A 50 7.59 3.58 2.44
CA ILE A 50 7.94 3.03 1.13
C ILE A 50 6.92 3.45 0.08
N ALA A 51 5.62 3.23 0.35
CA ALA A 51 4.55 3.43 -0.64
C ALA A 51 4.52 4.86 -1.24
N PRO A 52 4.69 5.95 -0.47
CA PRO A 52 4.75 7.30 -1.04
C PRO A 52 5.93 7.52 -1.99
N LYS A 53 7.07 6.82 -1.77
CA LYS A 53 8.30 6.98 -2.57
C LYS A 53 8.23 6.23 -3.90
N ILE A 54 7.41 5.19 -3.98
CA ILE A 54 7.20 4.38 -5.18
C ILE A 54 5.77 4.58 -5.74
N ALA A 55 5.12 5.70 -5.42
CA ALA A 55 3.71 5.92 -5.73
C ALA A 55 3.41 5.80 -7.23
N ASP A 56 4.28 6.34 -8.09
CA ASP A 56 4.14 6.24 -9.54
C ASP A 56 4.17 4.77 -10.01
N LYS A 57 5.03 3.95 -9.38
CA LYS A 57 5.10 2.52 -9.67
C LYS A 57 3.88 1.76 -9.17
N LEU A 58 3.34 2.12 -8.00
CA LEU A 58 2.08 1.56 -7.51
C LEU A 58 0.89 1.93 -8.40
N ALA A 59 0.95 3.08 -9.07
CA ALA A 59 -0.08 3.58 -9.97
C ALA A 59 0.00 3.02 -11.40
N ASP A 60 1.00 2.22 -11.75
CA ASP A 60 1.20 1.68 -13.11
C ASP A 60 0.23 0.56 -13.52
N GLY A 61 -0.61 0.13 -12.57
CA GLY A 61 -1.60 -0.93 -12.75
C GLY A 61 -1.19 -2.31 -12.22
N SER A 62 0.11 -2.57 -12.03
CA SER A 62 0.63 -3.86 -11.56
C SER A 62 0.12 -4.20 -10.15
N PHE A 63 0.11 -3.19 -9.27
CA PHE A 63 -0.45 -3.33 -7.93
C PHE A 63 -1.93 -3.70 -7.97
N THR A 64 -2.74 -2.96 -8.73
CA THR A 64 -4.20 -3.16 -8.77
C THR A 64 -4.58 -4.47 -9.44
N ALA A 65 -3.82 -4.91 -10.44
CA ALA A 65 -4.00 -6.21 -11.07
C ALA A 65 -3.78 -7.34 -10.04
N ALA A 66 -2.63 -7.34 -9.35
CA ALA A 66 -2.32 -8.34 -8.33
C ALA A 66 -3.25 -8.27 -7.11
N PHE A 67 -3.71 -7.06 -6.75
CA PHE A 67 -4.71 -6.84 -5.71
C PHE A 67 -6.00 -7.58 -6.02
N ALA A 68 -6.52 -7.43 -7.25
CA ALA A 68 -7.79 -8.01 -7.65
C ALA A 68 -7.68 -9.47 -8.13
N GLU A 69 -6.48 -10.01 -8.37
CA GLU A 69 -6.26 -11.38 -8.86
C GLU A 69 -6.61 -12.46 -7.80
N LYS A 70 -7.90 -12.66 -7.53
CA LYS A 70 -8.43 -13.59 -6.53
C LYS A 70 -9.55 -14.48 -7.10
N GLY A 71 -9.51 -14.75 -8.40
CA GLY A 71 -10.45 -15.64 -9.09
C GLY A 71 -11.91 -15.19 -8.92
N ARG A 72 -12.76 -16.07 -8.40
CA ARG A 72 -14.22 -15.82 -8.27
C ARG A 72 -14.61 -14.63 -7.40
N VAL A 73 -13.72 -14.13 -6.54
CA VAL A 73 -14.00 -13.00 -5.63
C VAL A 73 -13.37 -11.68 -6.10
N SER A 74 -12.79 -11.66 -7.30
CA SER A 74 -12.13 -10.46 -7.86
C SER A 74 -13.08 -9.25 -7.93
N ASP A 75 -14.36 -9.46 -8.25
CA ASP A 75 -15.37 -8.39 -8.35
C ASP A 75 -15.59 -7.61 -7.05
N ILE A 76 -15.39 -8.25 -5.89
CA ILE A 76 -15.45 -7.58 -4.59
C ILE A 76 -14.31 -6.57 -4.50
N LEU A 77 -13.11 -6.98 -4.92
CA LEU A 77 -11.89 -6.20 -4.81
C LEU A 77 -11.86 -5.03 -5.80
N HIS A 78 -12.40 -5.21 -7.01
CA HIS A 78 -12.54 -4.11 -7.98
C HIS A 78 -13.36 -2.93 -7.46
N ARG A 79 -14.18 -3.13 -6.43
CA ARG A 79 -15.01 -2.07 -5.81
C ARG A 79 -14.38 -1.46 -4.57
N ILE A 80 -13.29 -2.03 -4.06
CA ILE A 80 -12.61 -1.54 -2.85
C ILE A 80 -11.60 -0.46 -3.28
N PRO A 81 -11.76 0.80 -2.85
CA PRO A 81 -10.79 1.82 -3.17
C PRO A 81 -9.49 1.59 -2.41
N VAL A 82 -8.36 1.88 -3.05
CA VAL A 82 -7.03 1.82 -2.43
C VAL A 82 -6.43 3.22 -2.41
N HIS A 83 -5.96 3.65 -1.23
CA HIS A 83 -5.41 4.98 -1.02
C HIS A 83 -3.98 4.91 -0.49
N ILE A 84 -3.07 5.71 -1.04
CA ILE A 84 -1.74 5.90 -0.47
C ILE A 84 -1.79 7.07 0.50
N ILE A 85 -1.38 6.84 1.74
CA ILE A 85 -1.27 7.91 2.74
C ILE A 85 0.00 8.72 2.43
N ARG A 86 -0.17 9.99 2.04
CA ARG A 86 0.93 10.90 1.71
C ARG A 86 1.28 11.90 2.83
N ASN A 87 0.55 11.88 3.93
CA ASN A 87 0.81 12.78 5.06
C ASN A 87 1.90 12.18 5.95
N ASP A 88 3.08 12.79 5.95
CA ASP A 88 4.26 12.35 6.72
C ASP A 88 4.04 12.37 8.24
N HIS A 89 3.08 13.15 8.72
CA HIS A 89 2.72 13.24 10.14
C HIS A 89 1.65 12.22 10.57
N THR A 90 1.16 11.35 9.67
CA THR A 90 0.06 10.43 9.99
C THR A 90 0.31 9.59 11.23
N ALA A 91 1.55 9.08 11.41
CA ALA A 91 1.91 8.31 12.60
C ALA A 91 1.85 9.15 13.88
N MET A 92 2.35 10.39 13.84
CA MET A 92 2.31 11.31 14.98
C MET A 92 0.88 11.73 15.32
N LEU A 93 0.07 12.03 14.30
CA LEU A 93 -1.34 12.39 14.46
C LEU A 93 -2.14 11.24 15.08
N GLY A 94 -1.91 10.00 14.61
CA GLY A 94 -2.54 8.82 15.19
C GLY A 94 -2.15 8.61 16.66
N ALA A 95 -0.87 8.79 17.00
CA ALA A 95 -0.39 8.70 18.37
C ALA A 95 -0.99 9.79 19.28
N ALA A 96 -1.04 11.04 18.80
CA ALA A 96 -1.64 12.16 19.53
C ALA A 96 -3.15 11.94 19.75
N TYR A 97 -3.87 11.49 18.72
CA TYR A 97 -5.29 11.19 18.82
C TYR A 97 -5.58 10.08 19.83
N TYR A 98 -4.81 8.98 19.77
CA TYR A 98 -4.97 7.87 20.71
C TYR A 98 -4.67 8.30 22.16
N GLY A 99 -3.62 9.09 22.37
CA GLY A 99 -3.30 9.65 23.69
C GLY A 99 -4.39 10.57 24.24
N ALA A 100 -4.97 11.44 23.39
CA ALA A 100 -6.07 12.32 23.79
C ALA A 100 -7.32 11.51 24.20
N GLN A 101 -7.68 10.48 23.43
CA GLN A 101 -8.81 9.60 23.77
C GLN A 101 -8.64 8.88 25.11
N GLN A 102 -7.42 8.46 25.45
CA GLN A 102 -7.17 7.82 26.75
C GLN A 102 -7.28 8.80 27.91
N ALA A 103 -6.89 10.06 27.71
CA ALA A 103 -6.99 11.09 28.74
C ALA A 103 -8.44 11.47 29.07
N GLU A 104 -9.37 11.35 28.11
CA GLU A 104 -10.81 11.61 28.31
C GLU A 104 -11.54 10.50 29.10
N HIS A 105 -10.91 9.33 29.25
CA HIS A 105 -11.46 8.19 30.00
C HIS A 105 -10.90 8.08 31.44
N LEU A 106 -10.12 9.06 31.89
CA LEU A 106 -9.58 9.20 33.26
C LEU A 106 -10.34 10.30 34.01
#